data_AF-A0A931U9A2-F1
#
_entry.id   AF-A0A931U9A2-F1
#
_cell.length_a   1.000
_cell.length_b   1.000
_cell.length_c   1.000
_cell.angle_alpha   90.00
_cell.angle_beta   90.00
_cell.angle_gamma   90.00
#
_symmetry.space_group_name_H-M   'P 1'
#
loop_
_entity.id
_entity.type
_entity.pdbx_description
1 polymer ?
#
loop_
_entity_poly.entity_id
_entity_poly.type
_entity_poly.pdbx_seq_one_letter_code
_entity_poly.pdbx_strand_id
1 'polypeptide(L)'
;MTKTVGIGKHKVKVQTVDTVSNSIDFEIIAEQPIINSISTTKDGADTYIKLSGTEFGSITSKVDLYSNDGTLAGTCGSEQTGYFWWNENEIYCKVPSSVKTNEQYNVQVVTRDGRQSPLKSYFLN
;
A
#
# COMPACT_ATOMS: atom_id res chain seq x y z
N MET A 1 12.86 -27.05 -15.15
CA MET A 1 12.63 -25.59 -15.29
C MET A 1 11.34 -25.26 -14.56
N THR A 2 11.39 -24.48 -13.50
CA THR A 2 10.18 -24.00 -12.81
C THR A 2 9.66 -22.79 -13.56
N LYS A 3 8.43 -22.85 -14.07
CA LYS A 3 7.77 -21.70 -14.69
C LYS A 3 7.01 -20.97 -13.59
N THR A 4 7.43 -19.76 -13.27
CA THR A 4 6.68 -18.89 -12.34
C THR A 4 5.44 -18.36 -13.06
N VAL A 5 4.30 -18.46 -12.40
CA VAL A 5 3.02 -17.88 -12.87
C VAL A 5 2.80 -16.60 -12.07
N GLY A 6 2.61 -15.47 -12.75
CA GLY A 6 2.44 -14.17 -12.11
C GLY A 6 1.06 -13.99 -11.46
N ILE A 7 0.88 -12.90 -10.72
CA ILE A 7 -0.41 -12.48 -10.14
C ILE A 7 -1.49 -12.40 -11.24
N GLY A 8 -2.74 -12.69 -10.86
CA GLY A 8 -3.92 -12.54 -11.71
C GLY A 8 -4.71 -13.83 -11.89
N LYS A 9 -5.70 -13.79 -12.79
CA LYS A 9 -6.58 -14.91 -13.10
C LYS A 9 -5.93 -15.85 -14.10
N HIS A 10 -5.91 -17.12 -13.77
CA HIS A 10 -5.32 -18.20 -14.55
C HIS A 10 -6.30 -19.34 -14.72
N LYS A 11 -6.02 -20.18 -15.71
CA LYS A 11 -6.72 -21.45 -15.90
C LYS A 11 -5.79 -22.59 -15.52
N VAL A 12 -6.19 -23.38 -14.53
CA VAL A 12 -5.47 -24.58 -14.13
C VAL A 12 -6.09 -25.78 -14.83
N LYS A 13 -5.24 -26.62 -15.43
CA LYS A 13 -5.60 -27.89 -16.08
C LYS A 13 -4.65 -28.97 -15.60
N VAL A 14 -5.15 -30.20 -15.52
CA VAL A 14 -4.33 -31.39 -15.27
C VAL A 14 -4.06 -32.06 -16.61
N GLN A 15 -2.79 -32.36 -16.90
CA GLN A 15 -2.38 -33.10 -18.09
C GLN A 15 -1.82 -34.47 -17.66
N THR A 16 -2.36 -35.52 -18.25
CA THR A 16 -1.81 -36.88 -18.23
C THR A 16 -1.05 -37.12 -19.53
N VAL A 17 -0.45 -38.31 -19.69
CA VAL A 17 0.24 -38.67 -20.95
C VAL A 17 -0.71 -38.59 -22.15
N ASP A 18 -1.96 -39.03 -21.96
CA ASP A 18 -2.89 -39.26 -23.06
C ASP A 18 -3.98 -38.19 -23.18
N THR A 19 -4.21 -37.38 -22.15
CA THR A 19 -5.30 -36.40 -22.16
C THR A 19 -5.07 -35.19 -21.25
N VAL A 20 -5.80 -34.10 -21.53
CA VAL A 20 -5.83 -32.86 -20.75
C VAL A 20 -7.25 -32.64 -20.22
N SER A 21 -7.38 -32.32 -18.94
CA SER A 21 -8.67 -32.03 -18.31
C SER A 21 -9.32 -30.74 -18.85
N ASN A 22 -10.57 -30.51 -18.48
CA ASN A 22 -11.17 -29.17 -18.46
C ASN A 22 -10.38 -28.23 -17.53
N SER A 23 -10.60 -26.92 -17.65
CA SER A 23 -9.96 -25.93 -16.79
C SER A 23 -10.82 -25.51 -15.61
N ILE A 24 -10.17 -25.22 -14.49
CA ILE A 24 -10.72 -24.41 -13.39
C ILE A 24 -10.07 -23.02 -13.39
N ASP A 25 -10.84 -21.99 -13.04
CA ASP A 25 -10.30 -20.65 -12.84
C ASP A 25 -9.63 -20.57 -11.46
N PHE A 26 -8.45 -19.99 -11.42
CA PHE A 26 -7.64 -19.82 -10.22
C PHE A 26 -7.03 -18.42 -10.22
N GLU A 27 -7.08 -17.72 -9.10
CA GLU A 27 -6.53 -16.37 -8.98
C GLU A 27 -5.35 -16.36 -8.02
N ILE A 28 -4.18 -15.97 -8.53
CA ILE A 28 -3.02 -15.67 -7.69
C ILE A 28 -3.17 -14.22 -7.26
N ILE A 29 -3.38 -13.99 -5.97
CA ILE A 29 -3.41 -12.65 -5.39
C ILE A 29 -2.01 -12.24 -4.93
N ALA A 30 -1.71 -10.94 -5.04
CA ALA A 30 -0.51 -10.37 -4.45
C ALA A 30 -0.58 -10.47 -2.92
N GLU A 31 0.58 -10.53 -2.27
CA GLU A 31 0.68 -10.49 -0.80
C GLU A 31 0.15 -9.15 -0.25
N GLN A 32 -0.20 -9.04 1.03
CA GLN A 32 -0.63 -7.74 1.57
C GLN A 32 0.55 -6.76 1.66
N PRO A 33 0.35 -5.45 1.39
CA PRO A 33 1.39 -4.45 1.59
C PRO A 33 1.81 -4.38 3.06
N ILE A 34 3.11 -4.19 3.31
CA ILE A 34 3.66 -4.12 4.68
C ILE A 34 4.44 -2.83 4.86
N ILE A 35 4.11 -2.08 5.92
CA ILE A 35 4.89 -0.90 6.31
C ILE A 35 5.98 -1.33 7.31
N ASN A 36 7.24 -1.25 6.89
CA ASN A 36 8.40 -1.59 7.73
C ASN A 36 8.84 -0.42 8.61
N SER A 37 8.86 0.79 8.07
CA SER A 37 9.20 2.00 8.82
C SER A 37 8.43 3.22 8.34
N ILE A 38 8.30 4.19 9.24
CA ILE A 38 7.67 5.49 9.01
C ILE A 38 8.61 6.54 9.59
N SER A 39 8.92 7.59 8.83
CA SER A 39 9.63 8.77 9.31
C SER A 39 8.95 10.04 8.83
N THR A 40 9.19 11.14 9.55
CA THR A 40 8.65 12.46 9.23
C THR A 40 9.79 13.37 8.82
N THR A 41 9.57 14.19 7.80
CA THR A 41 10.47 15.28 7.41
C THR A 41 9.68 16.57 7.34
N LYS A 42 10.26 17.66 7.83
CA LYS A 42 9.69 19.01 7.71
C LYS A 42 10.43 19.77 6.62
N ASP A 43 9.68 20.42 5.75
CA ASP A 43 10.22 21.33 4.74
C ASP A 43 9.39 22.62 4.75
N GLY A 44 9.99 23.68 5.28
CA GLY A 44 9.28 24.92 5.57
C GLY A 44 8.09 24.72 6.53
N ALA A 45 6.90 25.08 6.08
CA ALA A 45 5.64 24.91 6.82
C ALA A 45 4.98 23.54 6.59
N ASP A 46 5.52 22.73 5.67
CA ASP A 46 4.93 21.47 5.28
C ASP A 46 5.58 20.29 6.01
N THR A 47 4.74 19.32 6.35
CA THR A 47 5.16 18.04 6.93
C THR A 47 4.99 16.94 5.89
N TYR A 48 5.98 16.07 5.79
CA TYR A 48 5.98 14.92 4.89
C TYR A 48 6.21 13.65 5.70
N ILE A 49 5.55 12.56 5.29
CA ILE A 49 5.89 11.23 5.78
C ILE A 49 6.58 10.42 4.70
N LYS A 50 7.62 9.70 5.11
CA LYS A 50 8.30 8.69 4.32
C LYS A 50 7.96 7.32 4.90
N LEU A 51 7.44 6.43 4.06
CA LEU A 51 7.16 5.03 4.38
C LEU A 51 8.15 4.16 3.62
N SER A 52 8.76 3.19 4.30
CA SER A 52 9.48 2.11 3.63
C SER A 52 8.80 0.78 3.94
N GLY A 53 8.74 -0.10 2.96
CA GLY A 53 7.96 -1.33 3.06
C GLY A 53 8.09 -2.24 1.84
N THR A 54 7.10 -3.10 1.69
CA THR A 54 7.03 -4.08 0.60
C THR A 54 5.61 -4.15 0.04
N GLU A 55 5.49 -4.65 -1.19
CA GLU A 55 4.20 -4.96 -1.83
C GLU A 55 3.27 -3.76 -2.03
N PHE A 56 3.81 -2.52 -2.02
CA PHE A 56 3.05 -1.30 -2.30
C PHE A 56 2.61 -1.22 -3.77
N GLY A 57 3.30 -1.95 -4.66
CA GLY A 57 3.11 -1.86 -6.10
C GLY A 57 3.68 -0.58 -6.70
N SER A 58 3.86 -0.55 -8.02
CA SER A 58 4.46 0.58 -8.73
C SER A 58 3.47 1.68 -9.10
N ILE A 59 2.16 1.40 -9.00
CA ILE A 59 1.11 2.36 -9.30
C ILE A 59 0.65 3.02 -8.00
N THR A 60 0.74 4.35 -7.97
CA THR A 60 0.27 5.21 -6.89
C THR A 60 -1.19 4.92 -6.52
N SER A 61 -1.46 4.96 -5.22
CA SER A 61 -2.82 5.01 -4.69
C SER A 61 -2.86 5.96 -3.51
N LYS A 62 -3.08 5.50 -2.27
CA LYS A 62 -3.24 6.40 -1.14
C LYS A 62 -2.65 5.87 0.15
N VAL A 63 -2.40 6.77 1.08
CA VAL A 63 -2.08 6.44 2.47
C VAL A 63 -3.07 7.16 3.37
N ASP A 64 -3.80 6.39 4.16
CA ASP A 64 -4.79 6.88 5.10
C ASP A 64 -4.16 7.02 6.50
N LEU A 65 -4.47 8.12 7.18
CA LEU A 65 -4.08 8.40 8.56
C LEU A 65 -5.35 8.41 9.41
N TYR A 66 -5.42 7.50 10.36
CA TYR A 66 -6.54 7.40 11.30
C TYR A 66 -6.13 7.92 12.67
N SER A 67 -7.00 8.72 13.29
CA SER A 67 -6.89 9.11 14.69
C SER A 67 -6.96 7.89 15.61
N ASN A 68 -6.59 8.05 16.89
CA ASN A 68 -6.62 6.96 17.88
C ASN A 68 -8.03 6.38 18.13
N ASP A 69 -9.09 7.14 17.83
CA ASP A 69 -10.49 6.70 17.90
C ASP A 69 -10.94 5.91 16.64
N GLY A 70 -10.07 5.76 15.64
CA GLY A 70 -10.36 5.08 14.38
C GLY A 70 -10.97 5.98 13.31
N THR A 71 -11.17 7.28 13.58
CA THR A 71 -11.69 8.24 12.59
C THR A 71 -10.61 8.57 11.56
N LEU A 72 -10.97 8.61 10.27
CA LEU A 72 -10.05 9.05 9.20
C LEU A 72 -9.73 10.55 9.40
N ALA A 73 -8.49 10.86 9.76
CA ALA A 73 -8.01 12.23 10.00
C ALA A 73 -7.54 12.92 8.72
N GLY A 74 -7.03 12.13 7.77
CA GLY A 74 -6.62 12.60 6.47
C GLY A 74 -6.02 11.50 5.60
N THR A 75 -5.90 11.80 4.32
CA THR A 75 -5.32 10.89 3.33
C THR A 75 -4.22 11.65 2.60
N CYS A 76 -2.97 11.17 2.66
CA CYS A 76 -1.92 11.66 1.78
C CYS A 76 -1.86 10.83 0.49
N GLY A 77 -1.30 11.42 -0.56
CA GLY A 77 -1.10 10.73 -1.84
C GLY A 77 -2.34 10.62 -2.72
N SER A 78 -3.45 11.25 -2.31
CA SER A 78 -4.50 11.56 -3.27
C SER A 78 -4.05 12.71 -4.18
N GLU A 79 -4.63 12.83 -5.37
CA GLU A 79 -4.41 13.97 -6.29
C GLU A 79 -4.64 15.35 -5.62
N GLN A 80 -5.22 15.38 -4.42
CA GLN A 80 -5.59 16.58 -3.68
C GLN A 80 -4.48 17.14 -2.76
N THR A 81 -3.43 16.38 -2.43
CA THR A 81 -2.47 16.77 -1.36
C THR A 81 -1.14 17.38 -1.83
N GLY A 82 -0.90 17.52 -3.14
CA GLY A 82 0.38 18.03 -3.66
C GLY A 82 1.44 16.92 -3.82
N TYR A 83 2.73 17.25 -3.56
CA TYR A 83 3.87 16.38 -3.87
C TYR A 83 3.73 14.98 -3.28
N PHE A 84 3.78 14.00 -4.17
CA PHE A 84 3.60 12.59 -3.87
C PHE A 84 4.50 11.76 -4.77
N TRP A 85 5.29 10.91 -4.14
CA TRP A 85 6.15 9.95 -4.80
C TRP A 85 5.92 8.57 -4.21
N TRP A 86 5.90 7.56 -5.07
CA TRP A 86 5.54 6.19 -4.72
C TRP A 86 6.28 5.23 -5.62
N ASN A 87 6.76 4.15 -5.04
CA ASN A 87 7.19 2.95 -5.76
C ASN A 87 6.84 1.70 -4.93
N GLU A 88 7.32 0.54 -5.37
CA GLU A 88 7.00 -0.76 -4.78
C GLU A 88 7.42 -0.91 -3.30
N ASN A 89 8.37 -0.11 -2.83
CA ASN A 89 8.98 -0.24 -1.51
C ASN A 89 9.03 1.07 -0.71
N GLU A 90 8.69 2.20 -1.32
CA GLU A 90 8.83 3.50 -0.68
C GLU A 90 7.73 4.46 -1.12
N ILE A 91 7.20 5.20 -0.15
CA ILE A 91 6.19 6.23 -0.37
C ILE A 91 6.66 7.49 0.35
N TYR A 92 6.62 8.62 -0.34
CA TYR A 92 6.89 9.93 0.23
C TYR A 92 5.74 10.86 -0.13
N CYS A 93 5.02 11.34 0.88
CA CYS A 93 3.81 12.14 0.66
C CYS A 93 3.74 13.31 1.64
N LYS A 94 3.16 14.40 1.16
CA LYS A 94 2.78 15.55 2.01
C LYS A 94 1.61 15.18 2.91
N VAL A 95 1.74 15.45 4.20
CA VAL A 95 0.68 15.28 5.18
C VAL A 95 -0.42 16.35 4.94
N PRO A 96 -1.70 15.97 4.92
CA PRO A 96 -2.80 16.94 4.77
C PRO A 96 -2.82 17.96 5.91
N SER A 97 -3.20 19.20 5.62
CA SER A 97 -3.30 20.27 6.63
C SER A 97 -4.36 20.03 7.72
N SER A 98 -5.28 19.08 7.49
CA SER A 98 -6.24 18.62 8.51
C SER A 98 -5.60 17.77 9.60
N VAL A 99 -4.44 17.15 9.32
CA VAL A 99 -3.72 16.28 10.24
C VAL A 99 -2.74 17.13 11.04
N LYS A 100 -2.82 17.03 12.37
CA LYS A 100 -1.98 17.81 13.29
C LYS A 100 -0.67 17.11 13.56
N THR A 101 0.39 17.88 13.77
CA THR A 101 1.68 17.36 14.26
C THR A 101 1.68 17.26 15.79
N ASN A 102 2.62 16.49 16.33
CA ASN A 102 2.76 16.11 17.73
C ASN A 102 1.58 15.26 18.26
N GLU A 103 1.02 14.42 17.40
CA GLU A 103 -0.08 13.51 17.73
C GLU A 103 0.20 12.10 17.19
N GLN A 104 -0.41 11.09 17.81
CA GLN A 104 -0.33 9.70 17.37
C GLN A 104 -1.43 9.39 16.35
N TYR A 105 -1.05 8.73 15.26
CA TYR A 105 -1.94 8.25 14.21
C TYR A 105 -1.69 6.78 13.90
N ASN A 106 -2.69 6.11 13.34
CA ASN A 106 -2.55 4.79 12.74
C ASN A 106 -2.50 4.96 11.22
N VAL A 107 -1.38 4.57 10.63
CA VAL A 107 -1.09 4.75 9.19
C VAL A 107 -1.42 3.46 8.44
N GLN A 108 -2.09 3.60 7.30
CA GLN A 108 -2.42 2.49 6.41
C GLN A 108 -2.06 2.82 4.96
N VAL A 109 -1.32 1.93 4.31
CA VAL A 109 -1.14 1.98 2.85
C VAL A 109 -2.29 1.23 2.20
N VAL A 110 -2.96 1.87 1.24
CA VAL A 110 -3.96 1.22 0.37
C VAL A 110 -3.40 1.23 -1.04
N THR A 111 -3.20 0.05 -1.61
CA THR A 111 -2.62 -0.12 -2.95
C THR A 111 -3.70 0.02 -4.03
N ARG A 112 -3.27 0.22 -5.28
CA ARG A 112 -4.17 0.45 -6.43
C ARG A 112 -5.19 -0.68 -6.65
N ASP A 113 -4.81 -1.91 -6.35
CA ASP A 113 -5.65 -3.11 -6.44
C ASP A 113 -6.53 -3.35 -5.20
N GLY A 114 -6.51 -2.42 -4.23
CA GLY A 114 -7.38 -2.43 -3.07
C GLY A 114 -6.87 -3.23 -1.86
N ARG A 115 -5.66 -3.80 -1.94
CA ARG A 115 -5.01 -4.40 -0.75
C ARG A 115 -4.66 -3.32 0.26
N GLN A 116 -4.60 -3.71 1.52
CA GLN A 116 -4.42 -2.78 2.64
C GLN A 116 -3.37 -3.31 3.59
N SER A 117 -2.48 -2.43 4.04
CA SER A 117 -1.53 -2.83 5.05
C SER A 117 -2.23 -2.99 6.40
N PRO A 118 -1.65 -3.75 7.33
CA PRO A 118 -1.98 -3.58 8.74
C PRO A 118 -1.82 -2.12 9.15
N LEU A 119 -2.65 -1.68 10.10
CA LEU A 119 -2.48 -0.37 10.71
C LEU A 119 -1.14 -0.32 11.46
N LYS A 120 -0.35 0.71 11.19
CA LYS A 120 0.91 0.96 11.89
C LYS A 120 0.82 2.26 12.67
N SER A 121 0.83 2.15 13.99
CA SER A 121 0.84 3.33 14.86
C SER A 121 2.14 4.10 14.70
N TYR A 122 2.02 5.42 14.63
CA TYR A 122 3.13 6.34 14.45
C TYR A 122 2.84 7.67 15.12
N PHE A 123 3.83 8.20 15.84
CA PHE A 123 3.77 9.55 16.38
C PHE A 123 4.30 10.52 15.32
N LEU A 124 3.42 11.41 14.83
CA LEU A 124 3.73 12.37 13.79
C LEU A 124 4.33 13.63 14.42
N ASN A 125 5.54 14.02 14.02
CA ASN A 125 6.34 15.07 14.68
C ASN A 125 6.31 16.42 13.95
#